data_AF-A0A5R9NJH4-F1
#
_entry.id   AF-A0A5R9NJH4-F1
#
_cell.length_a   1.000
_cell.length_b   1.000
_cell.length_c   1.000
_cell.angle_alpha   90.00
_cell.angle_beta   90.00
_cell.angle_gamma   90.00
#
_symmetry.space_group_name_H-M   'P 1'
#
loop_
_entity.id
_entity.type
_entity.pdbx_description
1 polymer ?
#
loop_
_entity_poly.entity_id
_entity_poly.type
_entity_poly.pdbx_seq_one_letter_code
_entity_poly.pdbx_strand_id
1 'polypeptide(L)'
;MIEIGAKGIRFGFDGRTGLLDGFTVEDEGHEIAPLHRAPWVGTGEVMPPGTPPHLATLGGDFFCAPFAGSEEESPLHGWTANSPWNVVERGGAWLRARLLRTVYGAIVSKELEVEDGHPFVYQRHVFTGGSGRIAISNHANVSLPRGGLISCSPKLAWETPPAPPEADPARGRSGLRYPERSTMPDRFPGIDGSVDLTRFPWNPRHEDVVTGIEAREHSLGWTAVTRPVEGDLFLSLRNARRLPTTVLWHSNGGRDYPPWSGRHFGCLGVEESAAAVLLSHSSEDDLSGPGALTLIRDGETEVRHVIGAVRWPSGERVKDVRIVDHAIEVCGDRGGLRRLAFRRHFLD
;
A
#
# COMPACT_ATOMS: atom_id res chain seq x y z
N MET A 1 -19.70 -0.03 -9.13
CA MET A 1 -18.98 -0.42 -7.90
C MET A 1 -19.82 -1.43 -7.16
N ILE A 2 -19.20 -2.48 -6.63
CA ILE A 2 -19.89 -3.54 -5.88
C ILE A 2 -19.54 -3.34 -4.41
N GLU A 3 -20.53 -3.07 -3.57
CA GLU A 3 -20.32 -2.93 -2.13
C GLU A 3 -20.16 -4.31 -1.47
N ILE A 4 -19.21 -4.39 -0.54
CA ILE A 4 -18.92 -5.54 0.31
C ILE A 4 -18.87 -5.04 1.75
N GLY A 5 -19.53 -5.73 2.67
CA GLY A 5 -19.64 -5.25 4.04
C GLY A 5 -20.01 -6.32 5.06
N ALA A 6 -19.64 -6.03 6.30
CA ALA A 6 -19.99 -6.75 7.50
C ALA A 6 -20.32 -5.73 8.60
N LYS A 7 -20.73 -6.17 9.79
CA LYS A 7 -21.06 -5.26 10.89
C LYS A 7 -19.84 -4.38 11.25
N GLY A 8 -20.00 -3.07 11.04
CA GLY A 8 -18.99 -2.06 11.37
C GLY A 8 -17.89 -1.88 10.33
N ILE A 9 -17.97 -2.49 9.15
CA ILE A 9 -16.96 -2.36 8.09
C ILE A 9 -17.57 -2.52 6.71
N ARG A 10 -17.16 -1.66 5.77
CA ARG A 10 -17.57 -1.77 4.36
C ARG A 10 -16.55 -1.15 3.42
N PHE A 11 -16.58 -1.58 2.17
CA PHE A 11 -15.84 -0.98 1.08
C PHE A 11 -16.53 -1.29 -0.26
N GLY A 12 -16.14 -0.58 -1.31
CA GLY A 12 -16.54 -0.83 -2.68
C GLY A 12 -15.43 -1.48 -3.50
N PHE A 13 -15.79 -2.42 -4.37
CA PHE A 13 -14.92 -2.99 -5.39
C PHE A 13 -15.24 -2.37 -6.76
N ASP A 14 -14.22 -1.79 -7.41
CA ASP A 14 -14.28 -1.35 -8.79
C ASP A 14 -13.62 -2.37 -9.71
N GLY A 15 -14.44 -3.15 -10.40
CA GLY A 15 -13.99 -4.16 -11.36
C GLY A 15 -13.27 -3.59 -12.58
N ARG A 16 -13.21 -2.27 -12.80
CA ARG A 16 -12.46 -1.70 -13.94
C ARG A 16 -10.94 -1.77 -13.73
N THR A 17 -10.49 -1.66 -12.48
CA THR A 17 -9.07 -1.58 -12.09
C THR A 17 -8.73 -2.50 -10.91
N GLY A 18 -9.70 -3.24 -10.38
CA GLY A 18 -9.53 -4.09 -9.20
C GLY A 18 -9.41 -3.31 -7.89
N LEU A 19 -9.78 -2.03 -7.92
CA LEU A 19 -9.63 -1.09 -6.83
C LEU A 19 -10.61 -1.39 -5.68
N LEU A 20 -10.08 -1.39 -4.47
CA LEU A 20 -10.83 -1.26 -3.22
C LEU A 20 -10.96 0.23 -2.92
N ASP A 21 -12.18 0.77 -2.95
CA ASP A 21 -12.49 2.19 -2.76
C ASP A 21 -13.54 2.35 -1.65
N GLY A 22 -13.66 3.55 -1.07
CA GLY A 22 -14.68 3.85 -0.06
C GLY A 22 -14.60 2.98 1.20
N PHE A 23 -13.39 2.57 1.59
CA PHE A 23 -13.15 1.80 2.82
C PHE A 23 -13.54 2.62 4.05
N THR A 24 -14.49 2.09 4.83
CA THR A 24 -14.91 2.68 6.10
C THR A 24 -15.01 1.63 7.21
N VAL A 25 -14.62 2.02 8.43
CA VAL A 25 -14.81 1.25 9.67
C VAL A 25 -15.58 2.09 10.68
N GLU A 26 -16.55 1.49 11.36
CA GLU A 26 -17.18 2.08 12.55
C GLU A 26 -16.44 1.63 13.80
N ASP A 27 -15.93 2.58 14.58
CA ASP A 27 -15.21 2.28 15.81
C ASP A 27 -15.45 3.38 16.87
N GLU A 28 -15.77 2.95 18.10
CA GLU A 28 -16.19 3.83 19.21
C GLU A 28 -17.24 4.90 18.81
N GLY A 29 -18.20 4.52 17.97
CA GLY A 29 -19.28 5.41 17.51
C GLY A 29 -18.89 6.42 16.42
N HIS A 30 -17.72 6.28 15.81
CA HIS A 30 -17.24 7.14 14.71
C HIS A 30 -17.03 6.33 13.44
N GLU A 31 -17.35 6.91 12.28
CA GLU A 31 -16.97 6.37 10.97
C GLU A 31 -15.56 6.86 10.60
N ILE A 32 -14.68 5.93 10.23
CA ILE A 32 -13.28 6.17 9.86
C ILE A 32 -13.10 5.83 8.39
N ALA A 33 -12.65 6.79 7.58
CA ALA A 33 -12.29 6.60 6.18
C ALA A 33 -10.81 6.98 5.95
N PRO A 34 -9.87 6.02 5.97
CA PRO A 34 -8.45 6.35 5.93
C PRO A 34 -7.89 6.57 4.54
N LEU A 35 -8.57 6.09 3.50
CA LEU A 35 -8.01 6.06 2.15
C LEU A 35 -8.25 7.36 1.38
N HIS A 36 -7.25 7.72 0.59
CA HIS A 36 -7.20 8.88 -0.27
C HIS A 36 -8.05 8.66 -1.53
N ARG A 37 -8.49 9.78 -2.11
CA ARG A 37 -9.05 9.85 -3.44
C ARG A 37 -8.49 11.09 -4.12
N ALA A 38 -7.86 10.91 -5.28
CA ALA A 38 -7.25 12.00 -6.01
C ALA A 38 -8.29 13.03 -6.48
N PRO A 39 -7.93 14.32 -6.60
CA PRO A 39 -8.90 15.41 -6.78
C PRO A 39 -9.62 15.43 -8.14
N TRP A 40 -9.14 14.67 -9.14
CA TRP A 40 -9.84 14.49 -10.42
C TRP A 40 -10.80 13.29 -10.44
N VAL A 41 -10.76 12.42 -9.44
CA VAL A 41 -11.59 11.22 -9.43
C VAL A 41 -13.04 11.61 -9.18
N GLY A 42 -13.91 11.22 -10.11
CA GLY A 42 -15.35 11.48 -10.02
C GLY A 42 -15.78 12.88 -10.48
N THR A 43 -14.87 13.70 -11.01
CA THR A 43 -15.19 15.06 -11.50
C THR A 43 -15.70 15.08 -12.95
N GLY A 44 -15.50 13.99 -13.70
CA GLY A 44 -15.76 13.93 -15.14
C GLY A 44 -14.65 14.56 -15.99
N GLU A 45 -13.54 14.99 -15.37
CA GLU A 45 -12.36 15.48 -16.08
C GLU A 45 -11.83 14.42 -17.05
N VAL A 46 -11.57 14.83 -18.30
CA VAL A 46 -11.04 13.95 -19.34
C VAL A 46 -9.56 13.71 -19.07
N MET A 47 -9.19 12.45 -18.87
CA MET A 47 -7.80 12.07 -18.67
C MET A 47 -6.96 12.29 -19.95
N PRO A 48 -5.70 12.73 -19.83
CA PRO A 48 -4.81 12.85 -20.97
C PRO A 48 -4.71 11.54 -21.76
N PRO A 49 -4.60 11.58 -23.11
CA PRO A 49 -4.40 10.39 -23.91
C PRO A 49 -3.23 9.55 -23.42
N GLY A 50 -3.42 8.22 -23.36
CA GLY A 50 -2.39 7.28 -22.89
C GLY A 50 -2.23 7.22 -21.37
N THR A 51 -3.06 7.93 -20.60
CA THR A 51 -3.06 7.82 -19.14
C THR A 51 -3.42 6.38 -18.71
N PRO A 52 -2.58 5.71 -17.90
CA PRO A 52 -2.89 4.38 -17.36
C PRO A 52 -4.24 4.35 -16.62
N PRO A 53 -5.06 3.29 -16.80
CA PRO A 53 -6.39 3.22 -16.20
C PRO A 53 -6.43 3.46 -14.68
N HIS A 54 -5.45 2.97 -13.92
CA HIS A 54 -5.43 3.16 -12.46
C HIS A 54 -5.34 4.64 -12.07
N LEU A 55 -4.68 5.49 -12.86
CA LEU A 55 -4.57 6.93 -12.56
C LEU A 55 -5.92 7.65 -12.67
N ALA A 56 -6.83 7.17 -13.52
CA ALA A 56 -8.17 7.75 -13.64
C ALA A 56 -9.03 7.53 -12.38
N THR A 57 -8.69 6.53 -11.57
CA THR A 57 -9.37 6.17 -10.32
C THR A 57 -8.42 6.19 -9.13
N LEU A 58 -7.36 7.00 -9.17
CA LEU A 58 -6.29 6.98 -8.18
C LEU A 58 -6.83 7.27 -6.76
N GLY A 59 -6.51 6.36 -5.84
CA GLY A 59 -7.00 6.37 -4.48
C GLY A 59 -7.15 4.94 -3.95
N GLY A 60 -7.81 4.77 -2.81
CA GLY A 60 -8.15 3.45 -2.29
C GLY A 60 -6.94 2.51 -2.11
N ASP A 61 -7.15 1.20 -2.27
CA ASP A 61 -6.10 0.18 -2.33
C ASP A 61 -6.25 -0.69 -3.59
N PHE A 62 -5.15 -0.90 -4.32
CA PHE A 62 -5.10 -1.78 -5.48
C PHE A 62 -3.84 -2.64 -5.45
N PHE A 63 -3.82 -3.69 -6.26
CA PHE A 63 -2.70 -4.63 -6.30
C PHE A 63 -1.91 -4.47 -7.59
N CYS A 64 -0.58 -4.51 -7.47
CA CYS A 64 0.37 -4.21 -8.53
C CYS A 64 1.14 -5.49 -8.90
N ALA A 65 0.98 -5.95 -10.15
CA ALA A 65 1.71 -7.10 -10.68
C ALA A 65 1.77 -7.02 -12.22
N PRO A 66 2.97 -6.82 -12.81
CA PRO A 66 4.22 -6.42 -12.17
C PRO A 66 4.15 -5.00 -11.59
N PHE A 67 4.84 -4.76 -10.47
CA PHE A 67 4.76 -3.52 -9.70
C PHE A 67 5.72 -2.42 -10.19
N ALA A 68 7.02 -2.72 -10.23
CA ALA A 68 8.08 -1.72 -10.28
C ALA A 68 8.42 -1.19 -11.69
N GLY A 69 7.58 -1.46 -12.68
CA GLY A 69 7.84 -1.08 -14.07
C GLY A 69 6.70 -1.42 -15.01
N SER A 70 6.89 -1.06 -16.28
CA SER A 70 6.04 -1.49 -17.40
C SER A 70 6.66 -2.73 -18.02
N GLU A 71 5.98 -3.87 -17.87
CA GLU A 71 6.43 -5.17 -18.39
C GLU A 71 5.23 -5.88 -19.04
N GLU A 72 5.48 -6.80 -19.98
CA GLU A 72 4.41 -7.48 -20.73
C GLU A 72 3.36 -6.52 -21.34
N GLU A 73 3.83 -5.38 -21.86
CA GLU A 73 3.00 -4.31 -22.43
C GLU A 73 2.06 -3.63 -21.41
N SER A 74 2.14 -3.99 -20.13
CA SER A 74 1.36 -3.36 -19.08
C SER A 74 1.90 -1.96 -18.76
N PRO A 75 1.02 -1.01 -18.40
CA PRO A 75 1.46 0.25 -17.79
C PRO A 75 2.15 0.01 -16.44
N LEU A 76 2.75 1.06 -15.87
CA LEU A 76 3.22 1.06 -14.48
C LEU A 76 2.12 0.51 -13.53
N HIS A 77 2.54 -0.28 -12.54
CA HIS A 77 1.70 -1.07 -11.62
C HIS A 77 0.99 -2.28 -12.25
N GLY A 78 1.30 -2.62 -13.51
CA GLY A 78 0.97 -3.91 -14.08
C GLY A 78 -0.48 -4.06 -14.50
N TRP A 79 -0.82 -5.23 -15.05
CA TRP A 79 -2.18 -5.49 -15.54
C TRP A 79 -3.22 -5.56 -14.42
N THR A 80 -2.83 -5.96 -13.21
CA THR A 80 -3.77 -6.06 -12.07
C THR A 80 -4.41 -4.73 -11.69
N ALA A 81 -3.67 -3.62 -11.81
CA ALA A 81 -4.19 -2.26 -11.55
C ALA A 81 -4.80 -1.62 -12.80
N ASN A 82 -4.45 -2.11 -14.00
CA ASN A 82 -4.74 -1.45 -15.27
C ASN A 82 -5.66 -2.25 -16.21
N SER A 83 -6.31 -3.31 -15.74
CA SER A 83 -7.25 -4.11 -16.53
C SER A 83 -8.52 -4.45 -15.76
N PRO A 84 -9.63 -4.71 -16.48
CA PRO A 84 -10.86 -5.11 -15.84
C PRO A 84 -10.77 -6.50 -15.19
N TRP A 85 -11.65 -6.69 -14.22
CA TRP A 85 -11.83 -7.88 -13.41
C TRP A 85 -13.28 -8.36 -13.53
N ASN A 86 -13.44 -9.65 -13.79
CA ASN A 86 -14.75 -10.31 -13.76
C ASN A 86 -15.01 -10.86 -12.37
N VAL A 87 -16.10 -10.43 -11.73
CA VAL A 87 -16.55 -11.06 -10.48
C VAL A 87 -17.07 -12.45 -10.79
N VAL A 88 -16.42 -13.46 -10.23
CA VAL A 88 -16.76 -14.87 -10.44
C VAL A 88 -17.69 -15.37 -9.34
N GLU A 89 -17.55 -14.84 -8.13
CA GLU A 89 -18.29 -15.28 -6.96
C GLU A 89 -18.35 -14.16 -5.92
N ARG A 90 -19.46 -14.07 -5.16
CA ARG A 90 -19.58 -13.09 -4.07
C ARG A 90 -20.63 -13.49 -3.04
N GLY A 91 -20.41 -13.05 -1.80
CA GLY A 91 -21.40 -12.92 -0.75
C GLY A 91 -21.58 -11.46 -0.33
N GLY A 92 -22.28 -11.22 0.79
CA GLY A 92 -22.40 -9.87 1.35
C GLY A 92 -21.07 -9.34 1.91
N ALA A 93 -20.29 -10.22 2.55
CA ALA A 93 -19.05 -9.89 3.24
C ALA A 93 -17.78 -10.33 2.50
N TRP A 94 -17.89 -10.85 1.27
CA TRP A 94 -16.74 -11.30 0.50
C TRP A 94 -16.98 -11.30 -1.01
N LEU A 95 -15.90 -11.29 -1.78
CA LEU A 95 -15.91 -11.34 -3.23
C LEU A 95 -14.65 -12.04 -3.77
N ARG A 96 -14.83 -12.84 -4.84
CA ARG A 96 -13.75 -13.33 -5.70
C ARG A 96 -13.92 -12.78 -7.10
N ALA A 97 -12.84 -12.21 -7.66
CA ALA A 97 -12.79 -11.72 -9.03
C ALA A 97 -11.56 -12.27 -9.76
N ARG A 98 -11.69 -12.45 -11.08
CA ARG A 98 -10.62 -12.90 -11.97
C ARG A 98 -10.23 -11.77 -12.91
N LEU A 99 -8.93 -11.51 -13.02
CA LEU A 99 -8.38 -10.54 -13.96
C LEU A 99 -8.66 -10.99 -15.41
N LEU A 100 -9.04 -10.05 -16.29
CA LEU A 100 -9.26 -10.38 -17.71
C LEU A 100 -7.97 -10.65 -18.48
N ARG A 101 -6.86 -10.06 -18.04
CA ARG A 101 -5.51 -10.33 -18.54
C ARG A 101 -4.83 -11.43 -17.74
N THR A 102 -3.80 -12.02 -18.33
CA THR A 102 -2.81 -12.84 -17.61
C THR A 102 -1.63 -11.97 -17.17
N VAL A 103 -0.90 -12.44 -16.17
CA VAL A 103 0.40 -11.87 -15.77
C VAL A 103 1.44 -12.98 -15.86
N TYR A 104 2.41 -12.85 -16.76
CA TYR A 104 3.44 -13.86 -17.03
C TYR A 104 2.84 -15.24 -17.36
N GLY A 105 1.74 -15.21 -18.10
CA GLY A 105 0.94 -16.38 -18.45
C GLY A 105 0.06 -16.94 -17.31
N ALA A 106 0.16 -16.40 -16.09
CA ALA A 106 -0.68 -16.83 -14.97
C ALA A 106 -2.07 -16.20 -15.03
N ILE A 107 -3.07 -16.98 -14.62
CA ILE A 107 -4.40 -16.46 -14.30
C ILE A 107 -4.35 -15.84 -12.92
N VAL A 108 -4.82 -14.61 -12.78
CA VAL A 108 -4.85 -13.91 -11.49
C VAL A 108 -6.27 -13.83 -10.95
N SER A 109 -6.46 -14.29 -9.72
CA SER A 109 -7.68 -14.12 -8.94
C SER A 109 -7.43 -13.23 -7.73
N LYS A 110 -8.40 -12.38 -7.39
CA LYS A 110 -8.41 -11.52 -6.20
C LYS A 110 -9.58 -11.93 -5.32
N GLU A 111 -9.29 -12.15 -4.05
CA GLU A 111 -10.22 -12.51 -2.99
C GLU A 111 -10.20 -11.40 -1.94
N LEU A 112 -11.38 -10.87 -1.62
CA LEU A 112 -11.58 -9.81 -0.65
C LEU A 112 -12.63 -10.25 0.35
N GLU A 113 -12.33 -10.14 1.65
CA GLU A 113 -13.24 -10.58 2.71
C GLU A 113 -13.22 -9.60 3.89
N VAL A 114 -14.37 -9.46 4.54
CA VAL A 114 -14.56 -8.77 5.83
C VAL A 114 -15.37 -9.65 6.77
N GLU A 115 -15.25 -9.41 8.08
CA GLU A 115 -15.95 -10.17 9.11
C GLU A 115 -16.64 -9.23 10.11
N ASP A 116 -17.74 -9.69 10.70
CA ASP A 116 -18.48 -8.91 11.70
C ASP A 116 -17.58 -8.52 12.88
N GLY A 117 -17.48 -7.22 13.15
CA GLY A 117 -16.68 -6.70 14.25
C GLY A 117 -15.16 -6.72 14.05
N HIS A 118 -14.67 -7.13 12.87
CA HIS A 118 -13.26 -6.99 12.50
C HIS A 118 -13.04 -5.65 11.79
N PRO A 119 -12.06 -4.82 12.19
CA PRO A 119 -11.76 -3.55 11.52
C PRO A 119 -10.83 -3.73 10.31
N PHE A 120 -10.88 -4.89 9.64
CA PHE A 120 -9.89 -5.33 8.66
C PHE A 120 -10.52 -5.84 7.37
N VAL A 121 -9.93 -5.47 6.24
CA VAL A 121 -10.16 -6.11 4.95
C VAL A 121 -9.05 -7.12 4.70
N TYR A 122 -9.43 -8.39 4.58
CA TYR A 122 -8.55 -9.51 4.26
C TYR A 122 -8.42 -9.62 2.75
N GLN A 123 -7.19 -9.57 2.24
CA GLN A 123 -6.93 -9.56 0.81
C GLN A 123 -5.99 -10.68 0.42
N ARG A 124 -6.38 -11.45 -0.60
CA ARG A 124 -5.57 -12.53 -1.16
C ARG A 124 -5.56 -12.46 -2.68
N HIS A 125 -4.38 -12.60 -3.26
CA HIS A 125 -4.19 -12.69 -4.71
C HIS A 125 -3.58 -14.04 -5.03
N VAL A 126 -4.22 -14.81 -5.92
CA VAL A 126 -3.78 -16.15 -6.32
C VAL A 126 -3.40 -16.11 -7.79
N PHE A 127 -2.21 -16.61 -8.09
CA PHE A 127 -1.68 -16.76 -9.43
C PHE A 127 -1.64 -18.25 -9.76
N THR A 128 -2.44 -18.68 -10.74
CA THR A 128 -2.51 -20.07 -11.18
C THR A 128 -1.77 -20.22 -12.52
N GLY A 129 -0.74 -21.05 -12.54
CA GLY A 129 0.13 -21.28 -13.69
C GLY A 129 1.14 -20.16 -13.95
N GLY A 130 1.57 -20.04 -15.21
CA GLY A 130 2.56 -19.05 -15.64
C GLY A 130 3.99 -19.37 -15.20
N SER A 131 4.94 -18.51 -15.55
CA SER A 131 6.34 -18.71 -15.18
C SER A 131 7.12 -17.41 -15.13
N GLY A 132 8.07 -17.31 -14.21
CA GLY A 132 8.90 -16.12 -14.04
C GLY A 132 8.90 -15.62 -12.61
N ARG A 133 9.54 -14.48 -12.40
CA ARG A 133 9.62 -13.77 -11.13
C ARG A 133 9.05 -12.38 -11.33
N ILE A 134 8.11 -11.98 -10.49
CA ILE A 134 7.33 -10.75 -10.66
C ILE A 134 7.50 -9.89 -9.41
N ALA A 135 7.90 -8.63 -9.59
CA ALA A 135 7.82 -7.65 -8.52
C ALA A 135 6.33 -7.37 -8.21
N ILE A 136 5.93 -7.47 -6.95
CA ILE A 136 4.53 -7.33 -6.54
C ILE A 136 4.39 -6.40 -5.35
N SER A 137 3.23 -5.76 -5.23
CA SER A 137 2.88 -4.94 -4.07
C SER A 137 1.38 -4.72 -3.96
N ASN A 138 0.85 -4.51 -2.76
CA ASN A 138 -0.39 -3.75 -2.59
C ASN A 138 -0.10 -2.25 -2.67
N HIS A 139 -1.13 -1.40 -2.75
CA HIS A 139 -0.92 0.03 -2.88
C HIS A 139 -2.03 0.82 -2.20
N ALA A 140 -1.99 0.86 -0.87
CA ALA A 140 -2.97 1.59 -0.07
C ALA A 140 -2.62 3.08 -0.05
N ASN A 141 -3.46 3.89 -0.66
CA ASN A 141 -3.31 5.34 -0.70
C ASN A 141 -3.95 5.92 0.57
N VAL A 142 -3.16 6.35 1.55
CA VAL A 142 -3.64 6.89 2.83
C VAL A 142 -3.80 8.41 2.72
N SER A 143 -4.95 8.92 3.16
CA SER A 143 -5.29 10.35 3.13
C SER A 143 -4.74 11.08 4.36
N LEU A 144 -3.82 12.02 4.12
CA LEU A 144 -3.10 12.81 5.12
C LEU A 144 -3.14 14.33 4.83
N PRO A 145 -4.31 14.94 4.57
CA PRO A 145 -4.42 16.38 4.28
C PRO A 145 -4.00 17.26 5.48
N ARG A 146 -3.98 16.69 6.69
CA ARG A 146 -3.56 17.34 7.93
C ARG A 146 -2.24 16.78 8.49
N GLY A 147 -1.52 16.01 7.69
CA GLY A 147 -0.30 15.31 8.09
C GLY A 147 -0.56 14.00 8.82
N GLY A 148 0.51 13.26 9.11
CA GLY A 148 0.44 11.95 9.76
C GLY A 148 1.74 11.54 10.43
N LEU A 149 1.65 10.61 11.38
CA LEU A 149 2.82 9.98 12.01
C LEU A 149 2.92 8.56 11.49
N ILE A 150 4.06 8.22 10.91
CA ILE A 150 4.31 6.91 10.30
C ILE A 150 5.17 6.10 11.28
N SER A 151 4.70 4.90 11.61
CA SER A 151 5.42 3.89 12.38
C SER A 151 5.41 2.58 11.59
N CYS A 152 6.48 1.79 11.69
CA CYS A 152 6.55 0.49 11.04
C CYS A 152 7.17 -0.53 11.98
N SER A 153 6.99 -1.81 11.67
CA SER A 153 7.83 -2.88 12.21
C SER A 153 9.32 -2.59 11.91
N PRO A 154 10.26 -3.09 12.73
CA PRO A 154 11.68 -2.76 12.61
C PRO A 154 12.23 -2.95 11.20
N LYS A 155 12.96 -1.94 10.71
CA LYS A 155 13.60 -1.95 9.40
C LYS A 155 15.12 -2.03 9.54
N LEU A 156 15.76 -2.81 8.68
CA LEU A 156 17.23 -2.90 8.58
C LEU A 156 17.81 -1.60 8.03
N ALA A 157 17.20 -1.07 6.97
CA ALA A 157 17.58 0.17 6.31
C ALA A 157 16.40 0.71 5.49
N TRP A 158 16.53 1.95 5.06
CA TRP A 158 15.68 2.63 4.10
C TRP A 158 16.51 3.03 2.88
N GLU A 159 15.95 2.86 1.68
CA GLU A 159 16.63 3.15 0.42
C GLU A 159 15.70 3.85 -0.57
N THR A 160 16.20 4.86 -1.26
CA THR A 160 15.52 5.38 -2.45
C THR A 160 15.88 4.55 -3.69
N PRO A 161 14.97 4.42 -4.67
CA PRO A 161 15.25 3.77 -5.95
C PRO A 161 16.32 4.52 -6.77
N PRO A 162 16.81 3.95 -7.89
CA PRO A 162 17.91 4.54 -8.67
C PRO A 162 17.64 5.96 -9.18
N ALA A 163 16.37 6.31 -9.36
CA ALA A 163 15.93 7.61 -9.81
C ALA A 163 14.63 8.02 -9.09
N PRO A 164 14.38 9.33 -8.94
CA PRO A 164 13.12 9.82 -8.38
C PRO A 164 11.91 9.48 -9.27
N PRO A 165 10.68 9.51 -8.70
CA PRO A 165 9.45 9.22 -9.46
C PRO A 165 9.20 10.17 -10.64
N GLU A 166 9.74 11.39 -10.61
CA GLU A 166 9.79 12.32 -11.74
C GLU A 166 11.21 12.90 -11.81
N ALA A 167 11.97 12.47 -12.81
CA ALA A 167 13.37 12.84 -12.96
C ALA A 167 13.57 14.12 -13.80
N ASP A 168 12.56 14.56 -14.55
CA ASP A 168 12.63 15.81 -15.29
C ASP A 168 12.31 17.00 -14.36
N PRO A 169 13.29 17.87 -14.06
CA PRO A 169 13.08 19.00 -13.15
C PRO A 169 12.11 20.06 -13.71
N ALA A 170 11.80 20.04 -15.02
CA ALA A 170 10.77 20.88 -15.61
C ALA A 170 9.35 20.35 -15.35
N ARG A 171 9.23 19.08 -14.93
CA ARG A 171 7.95 18.38 -14.73
C ARG A 171 7.65 18.06 -13.28
N GLY A 172 8.67 17.98 -12.43
CA GLY A 172 8.48 17.71 -11.01
C GLY A 172 9.72 17.92 -10.15
N ARG A 173 9.57 17.60 -8.86
CA ARG A 173 10.68 17.63 -7.89
C ARG A 173 10.53 16.57 -6.80
N SER A 174 11.65 16.15 -6.26
CA SER A 174 11.78 15.19 -5.15
C SER A 174 12.57 15.80 -4.00
N GLY A 175 12.20 15.48 -2.75
CA GLY A 175 12.82 16.06 -1.56
C GLY A 175 13.97 15.20 -1.03
N LEU A 176 13.98 13.91 -1.35
CA LEU A 176 15.01 12.96 -0.96
C LEU A 176 16.18 12.95 -1.96
N ARG A 177 17.34 12.44 -1.53
CA ARG A 177 18.44 12.11 -2.46
C ARG A 177 18.19 10.75 -3.13
N TYR A 178 18.59 10.63 -4.39
CA TYR A 178 18.45 9.42 -5.20
C TYR A 178 19.76 9.12 -5.94
N PRO A 179 20.21 7.84 -5.97
CA PRO A 179 19.91 6.81 -4.98
C PRO A 179 20.56 7.13 -3.63
N GLU A 180 19.96 6.71 -2.52
CA GLU A 180 20.48 6.95 -1.18
C GLU A 180 20.03 5.87 -0.20
N ARG A 181 20.81 5.66 0.88
CA ARG A 181 20.53 4.68 1.93
C ARG A 181 20.77 5.25 3.32
N SER A 182 19.90 4.91 4.27
CA SER A 182 20.08 5.25 5.69
C SER A 182 19.45 4.22 6.61
N THR A 183 20.02 4.05 7.80
CA THR A 183 19.40 3.29 8.91
C THR A 183 18.61 4.19 9.86
N MET A 184 18.65 5.51 9.66
CA MET A 184 17.97 6.52 10.49
C MET A 184 16.82 7.16 9.69
N PRO A 185 15.57 6.66 9.84
CA PRO A 185 14.43 7.20 9.09
C PRO A 185 14.03 8.61 9.53
N ASP A 186 14.31 9.00 10.77
CA ASP A 186 14.07 10.36 11.29
C ASP A 186 15.10 11.38 10.77
N ARG A 187 16.16 10.90 10.11
CA ARG A 187 17.24 11.70 9.56
C ARG A 187 17.72 11.21 8.19
N PHE A 188 16.78 10.91 7.31
CA PHE A 188 17.10 10.43 5.97
C PHE A 188 17.77 11.56 5.13
N PRO A 189 18.73 11.27 4.25
CA PRO A 189 19.37 12.32 3.46
C PRO A 189 18.43 12.90 2.40
N GLY A 190 18.08 14.17 2.55
CA GLY A 190 17.36 14.97 1.57
C GLY A 190 18.27 15.91 0.78
N ILE A 191 17.70 16.53 -0.25
CA ILE A 191 18.41 17.49 -1.11
C ILE A 191 18.90 18.69 -0.28
N ASP A 192 18.00 19.28 0.51
CA ASP A 192 18.24 20.50 1.30
C ASP A 192 18.56 20.24 2.79
N GLY A 193 18.93 19.00 3.13
CA GLY A 193 19.26 18.60 4.50
C GLY A 193 18.57 17.31 4.91
N SER A 194 18.59 17.04 6.21
CA SER A 194 17.99 15.84 6.80
C SER A 194 16.45 15.89 6.75
N VAL A 195 15.81 14.77 6.40
CA VAL A 195 14.36 14.61 6.26
C VAL A 195 13.85 13.52 7.21
N ASP A 196 12.73 13.77 7.89
CA ASP A 196 12.10 12.81 8.82
C ASP A 196 10.99 12.02 8.08
N LEU A 197 11.31 10.79 7.65
CA LEU A 197 10.37 9.88 6.98
C LEU A 197 9.24 9.39 7.90
N THR A 198 9.35 9.60 9.22
CA THR A 198 8.35 9.17 10.19
C THR A 198 7.20 10.17 10.34
N ARG A 199 7.19 11.25 9.53
CA ARG A 199 6.18 12.32 9.53
C ARG A 199 5.79 12.69 8.10
N PHE A 200 4.49 12.77 7.85
CA PHE A 200 3.95 13.26 6.59
C PHE A 200 3.36 14.68 6.75
N PRO A 201 3.51 15.56 5.75
CA PRO A 201 4.45 15.43 4.64
C PRO A 201 5.87 15.67 5.14
N TRP A 202 6.85 14.99 4.57
CA TRP A 202 8.24 15.23 4.93
C TRP A 202 8.87 16.38 4.15
N ASN A 203 8.36 16.66 2.94
CA ASN A 203 8.69 17.87 2.17
C ASN A 203 7.44 18.48 1.50
N PRO A 204 7.33 19.82 1.40
CA PRO A 204 6.20 20.48 0.74
C PRO A 204 6.37 20.44 -0.78
N ARG A 205 5.33 20.11 -1.57
CA ARG A 205 5.40 20.13 -3.05
C ARG A 205 6.46 19.21 -3.66
N HIS A 206 6.58 17.99 -3.13
CA HIS A 206 7.50 16.97 -3.65
C HIS A 206 6.80 15.64 -3.87
N GLU A 207 7.36 14.86 -4.78
CA GLU A 207 7.08 13.43 -4.93
C GLU A 207 8.29 12.61 -4.57
N ASP A 208 8.12 11.61 -3.71
CA ASP A 208 9.21 10.76 -3.30
C ASP A 208 8.77 9.31 -3.17
N VAL A 209 9.72 8.40 -3.36
CA VAL A 209 9.58 6.97 -3.09
C VAL A 209 10.76 6.52 -2.25
N VAL A 210 10.49 5.79 -1.17
CA VAL A 210 11.51 5.18 -0.32
C VAL A 210 11.06 3.78 0.11
N THR A 211 11.99 2.84 0.13
CA THR A 211 11.78 1.43 0.44
C THR A 211 12.44 1.09 1.76
N GLY A 212 11.67 0.67 2.75
CA GLY A 212 12.15 0.11 4.01
C GLY A 212 12.34 -1.40 3.89
N ILE A 213 13.55 -1.89 4.16
CA ILE A 213 13.88 -3.32 4.20
C ILE A 213 13.55 -3.88 5.57
N GLU A 214 12.75 -4.95 5.65
CA GLU A 214 12.39 -5.55 6.93
C GLU A 214 13.61 -6.09 7.70
N ALA A 215 13.65 -5.89 9.02
CA ALA A 215 14.56 -6.63 9.88
C ALA A 215 14.18 -8.14 9.92
N ARG A 216 15.19 -9.02 9.88
CA ARG A 216 15.00 -10.49 9.74
C ARG A 216 14.32 -11.18 10.93
N GLU A 217 14.31 -10.55 12.09
CA GLU A 217 13.87 -11.13 13.37
C GLU A 217 12.33 -11.28 13.45
N HIS A 218 11.57 -10.63 12.57
CA HIS A 218 10.10 -10.55 12.65
C HIS A 218 9.41 -11.18 11.44
N SER A 219 8.37 -11.98 11.70
CA SER A 219 7.51 -12.53 10.64
C SER A 219 6.31 -11.64 10.31
N LEU A 220 5.79 -10.88 11.29
CA LEU A 220 4.74 -9.89 11.06
C LEU A 220 5.37 -8.57 10.64
N GLY A 221 5.18 -8.19 9.39
CA GLY A 221 5.46 -6.84 8.93
C GLY A 221 4.23 -5.97 9.12
N TRP A 222 4.42 -4.75 9.59
CA TRP A 222 3.33 -3.80 9.76
C TRP A 222 3.77 -2.36 9.46
N THR A 223 2.83 -1.59 8.93
CA THR A 223 2.92 -0.14 8.81
C THR A 223 1.66 0.49 9.39
N ALA A 224 1.86 1.49 10.23
CA ALA A 224 0.83 2.14 11.01
C ALA A 224 0.92 3.66 10.79
N VAL A 225 -0.17 4.28 10.37
CA VAL A 225 -0.22 5.71 10.06
C VAL A 225 -1.25 6.39 10.97
N THR A 226 -0.77 7.01 12.04
CA THR A 226 -1.63 7.81 12.93
C THR A 226 -2.02 9.09 12.21
N ARG A 227 -3.31 9.42 12.20
CA ARG A 227 -3.87 10.66 11.66
C ARG A 227 -4.37 11.53 12.81
N PRO A 228 -3.53 12.42 13.38
CA PRO A 228 -3.81 13.04 14.67
C PRO A 228 -5.07 13.90 14.71
N VAL A 229 -5.41 14.57 13.59
CA VAL A 229 -6.58 15.47 13.52
C VAL A 229 -7.86 14.66 13.34
N GLU A 230 -7.82 13.63 12.51
CA GLU A 230 -8.89 12.67 12.27
C GLU A 230 -9.14 11.80 13.51
N GLY A 231 -8.10 11.59 14.34
CA GLY A 231 -8.18 10.86 15.61
C GLY A 231 -8.22 9.34 15.42
N ASP A 232 -7.58 8.85 14.36
CA ASP A 232 -7.60 7.44 14.00
C ASP A 232 -6.22 6.97 13.51
N LEU A 233 -6.17 5.69 13.18
CA LEU A 233 -5.00 4.95 12.76
C LEU A 233 -5.34 4.07 11.56
N PHE A 234 -4.57 4.18 10.49
CA PHE A 234 -4.52 3.19 9.42
C PHE A 234 -3.48 2.11 9.76
N LEU A 235 -3.79 0.85 9.44
CA LEU A 235 -2.89 -0.29 9.60
C LEU A 235 -2.77 -1.07 8.29
N SER A 236 -1.55 -1.44 7.94
CA SER A 236 -1.21 -2.42 6.91
C SER A 236 -0.45 -3.56 7.57
N LEU A 237 -0.85 -4.81 7.34
CA LEU A 237 -0.26 -6.01 7.92
C LEU A 237 0.06 -7.03 6.84
N ARG A 238 1.21 -7.69 6.97
CA ARG A 238 1.71 -8.68 6.03
C ARG A 238 2.60 -9.74 6.68
N ASN A 239 2.87 -10.81 5.96
CA ASN A 239 3.98 -11.71 6.26
C ASN A 239 5.28 -11.14 5.69
N ALA A 240 6.19 -10.70 6.55
CA ALA A 240 7.44 -10.09 6.12
C ALA A 240 8.44 -11.08 5.50
N ARG A 241 8.18 -12.39 5.57
CA ARG A 241 8.94 -13.41 4.84
C ARG A 241 8.42 -13.65 3.42
N ARG A 242 7.25 -13.11 3.09
CA ARG A 242 6.65 -13.16 1.74
C ARG A 242 6.74 -11.83 1.03
N LEU A 243 6.56 -10.73 1.76
CA LEU A 243 6.69 -9.37 1.31
C LEU A 243 7.75 -8.71 2.21
N PRO A 244 9.04 -8.70 1.85
CA PRO A 244 10.12 -8.28 2.76
C PRO A 244 10.41 -6.77 2.77
N THR A 245 9.67 -5.95 2.02
CA THR A 245 9.97 -4.51 1.84
C THR A 245 8.73 -3.64 1.91
N THR A 246 8.72 -2.58 2.70
CA THR A 246 7.61 -1.59 2.70
C THR A 246 8.02 -0.43 1.83
N VAL A 247 7.29 -0.15 0.76
CA VAL A 247 7.47 1.04 -0.07
C VAL A 247 6.55 2.14 0.45
N LEU A 248 7.09 3.35 0.59
CA LEU A 248 6.34 4.55 0.90
C LEU A 248 6.41 5.50 -0.30
N TRP A 249 5.27 5.74 -0.94
CA TRP A 249 5.13 6.78 -1.95
C TRP A 249 4.55 8.05 -1.34
N HIS A 250 5.34 9.10 -1.23
CA HIS A 250 4.87 10.40 -0.79
C HIS A 250 4.47 11.24 -1.99
N SER A 251 3.19 11.61 -2.04
CA SER A 251 2.65 12.51 -3.04
C SER A 251 2.04 13.75 -2.41
N ASN A 252 2.70 14.87 -2.64
CA ASN A 252 2.34 16.11 -1.98
C ASN A 252 2.49 17.33 -2.90
N GLY A 253 2.09 17.18 -4.16
CA GLY A 253 1.95 18.25 -5.15
C GLY A 253 3.23 18.50 -5.95
N GLY A 254 4.08 17.48 -6.09
CA GLY A 254 5.40 17.63 -6.70
C GLY A 254 5.45 17.51 -8.23
N ARG A 255 4.40 16.98 -8.87
CA ARG A 255 4.31 16.85 -10.35
C ARG A 255 3.42 17.93 -10.95
N ASP A 256 3.93 18.63 -11.97
CA ASP A 256 3.30 19.83 -12.55
C ASP A 256 2.47 19.56 -13.81
N TYR A 257 2.50 18.34 -14.34
CA TYR A 257 1.78 17.98 -15.56
C TYR A 257 0.47 17.25 -15.26
N PRO A 258 -0.52 17.27 -16.17
CA PRO A 258 -1.77 16.54 -16.00
C PRO A 258 -1.58 15.02 -15.83
N PRO A 259 -2.43 14.34 -15.03
CA PRO A 259 -3.53 14.92 -14.24
C PRO A 259 -3.05 15.56 -12.93
N TRP A 260 -1.78 15.39 -12.54
CA TRP A 260 -1.26 15.86 -11.27
C TRP A 260 -1.32 17.37 -11.10
N SER A 261 -0.90 18.14 -12.10
CA SER A 261 -0.98 19.60 -12.22
C SER A 261 -0.73 20.37 -10.92
N GLY A 262 0.22 19.91 -10.09
CA GLY A 262 0.55 20.49 -8.79
C GLY A 262 -0.60 20.53 -7.78
N ARG A 263 -1.62 19.66 -7.92
CA ARG A 263 -2.87 19.64 -7.13
C ARG A 263 -3.13 18.35 -6.35
N HIS A 264 -2.33 17.29 -6.50
CA HIS A 264 -2.45 16.07 -5.70
C HIS A 264 -1.66 16.22 -4.39
N PHE A 265 -2.36 16.41 -3.27
CA PHE A 265 -1.75 16.66 -1.95
C PHE A 265 -2.24 15.66 -0.91
N GLY A 266 -1.44 15.45 0.13
CA GLY A 266 -1.93 14.69 1.29
C GLY A 266 -2.14 13.21 1.01
N CYS A 267 -1.30 12.58 0.18
CA CYS A 267 -1.40 11.15 -0.12
C CYS A 267 -0.08 10.44 0.19
N LEU A 268 -0.16 9.39 1.03
CA LEU A 268 0.93 8.45 1.28
C LEU A 268 0.51 7.08 0.76
N GLY A 269 1.18 6.56 -0.28
CA GLY A 269 1.14 5.15 -0.64
C GLY A 269 1.85 4.32 0.42
N VAL A 270 1.14 3.34 0.98
CA VAL A 270 1.69 2.30 1.87
C VAL A 270 1.62 0.98 1.11
N GLU A 271 2.79 0.48 0.72
CA GLU A 271 2.95 -0.54 -0.31
C GLU A 271 3.81 -1.71 0.20
N GLU A 272 3.16 -2.75 0.72
CA GLU A 272 3.85 -3.94 1.20
C GLU A 272 4.27 -4.82 0.02
N SER A 273 5.57 -4.86 -0.22
CA SER A 273 6.14 -5.33 -1.48
C SER A 273 7.05 -6.54 -1.33
N ALA A 274 7.11 -7.32 -2.40
CA ALA A 274 8.28 -8.09 -2.80
C ALA A 274 8.78 -7.52 -4.12
N ALA A 275 9.69 -6.54 -4.03
CA ALA A 275 10.15 -5.76 -5.17
C ALA A 275 11.62 -5.33 -5.02
N ALA A 276 12.54 -6.29 -4.94
CA ALA A 276 13.98 -6.02 -4.81
C ALA A 276 14.55 -5.15 -5.94
N VAL A 277 13.89 -5.13 -7.10
CA VAL A 277 14.24 -4.27 -8.24
C VAL A 277 14.14 -2.76 -7.95
N LEU A 278 13.48 -2.36 -6.85
CA LEU A 278 13.43 -0.97 -6.39
C LEU A 278 14.59 -0.59 -5.46
N LEU A 279 15.43 -1.55 -5.05
CA LEU A 279 16.59 -1.30 -4.20
C LEU A 279 17.76 -0.80 -5.03
N SER A 280 18.53 0.14 -4.48
CA SER A 280 19.67 0.74 -5.15
C SER A 280 21.01 0.34 -4.54
N HIS A 281 21.01 -0.03 -3.26
CA HIS A 281 22.22 -0.33 -2.51
C HIS A 281 22.21 -1.76 -1.96
N SER A 282 21.04 -2.26 -1.57
CA SER A 282 20.85 -3.65 -1.16
C SER A 282 20.46 -4.57 -2.31
N SER A 283 20.68 -5.86 -2.10
CA SER A 283 20.30 -6.94 -3.01
C SER A 283 19.24 -7.84 -2.37
N GLU A 284 18.73 -8.81 -3.14
CA GLU A 284 17.79 -9.80 -2.59
C GLU A 284 18.39 -10.61 -1.43
N ASP A 285 19.71 -10.79 -1.39
CA ASP A 285 20.40 -11.49 -0.30
C ASP A 285 20.26 -10.77 1.05
N ASP A 286 19.97 -9.46 1.06
CA ASP A 286 19.76 -8.67 2.27
C ASP A 286 18.35 -8.84 2.86
N LEU A 287 17.42 -9.41 2.10
CA LEU A 287 15.99 -9.48 2.46
C LEU A 287 15.66 -10.64 3.42
N SER A 288 14.60 -10.45 4.21
CA SER A 288 14.01 -11.47 5.09
C SER A 288 13.26 -12.59 4.35
N GLY A 289 13.08 -12.43 3.03
CA GLY A 289 12.35 -13.34 2.16
C GLY A 289 12.59 -12.99 0.68
N PRO A 290 11.92 -13.68 -0.26
CA PRO A 290 12.12 -13.44 -1.68
C PRO A 290 11.81 -12.01 -2.10
N GLY A 291 12.67 -11.44 -2.94
CA GLY A 291 12.55 -10.09 -3.49
C GLY A 291 11.55 -9.96 -4.63
N ALA A 292 10.93 -11.06 -5.04
CA ALA A 292 9.90 -11.13 -6.07
C ALA A 292 9.05 -12.40 -5.88
N LEU A 293 7.80 -12.37 -6.34
CA LEU A 293 6.93 -13.54 -6.40
C LEU A 293 7.39 -14.49 -7.51
N THR A 294 7.64 -15.75 -7.19
CA THR A 294 7.96 -16.79 -8.19
C THR A 294 6.68 -17.52 -8.59
N LEU A 295 6.36 -17.53 -9.89
CA LEU A 295 5.24 -18.27 -10.44
C LEU A 295 5.55 -19.77 -10.59
N ILE A 296 4.51 -20.59 -10.50
CA ILE A 296 4.60 -22.05 -10.58
C ILE A 296 3.77 -22.52 -11.77
N ARG A 297 4.44 -23.07 -12.80
CA ARG A 297 3.83 -23.46 -14.08
C ARG A 297 2.60 -24.35 -13.95
N ASP A 298 2.69 -25.35 -13.10
CA ASP A 298 1.64 -26.36 -12.90
C ASP A 298 1.09 -26.28 -11.46
N GLY A 299 0.97 -25.06 -10.92
CA GLY A 299 0.54 -24.85 -9.54
C GLY A 299 0.07 -23.43 -9.27
N GLU A 300 0.01 -23.10 -7.99
CA GLU A 300 -0.45 -21.81 -7.50
C GLU A 300 0.58 -21.16 -6.59
N THR A 301 0.69 -19.84 -6.70
CA THR A 301 1.37 -19.01 -5.71
C THR A 301 0.43 -17.90 -5.28
N GLU A 302 0.61 -17.40 -4.07
CA GLU A 302 -0.32 -16.43 -3.50
C GLU A 302 0.37 -15.32 -2.71
N VAL A 303 -0.37 -14.23 -2.57
CA VAL A 303 0.02 -13.05 -1.82
C VAL A 303 -1.13 -12.69 -0.89
N ARG A 304 -0.82 -12.40 0.36
CA ARG A 304 -1.80 -11.99 1.37
C ARG A 304 -1.34 -10.73 2.08
N HIS A 305 -2.28 -9.82 2.26
CA HIS A 305 -2.11 -8.62 3.07
C HIS A 305 -3.44 -8.22 3.69
N VAL A 306 -3.37 -7.39 4.72
CA VAL A 306 -4.54 -6.87 5.42
C VAL A 306 -4.39 -5.37 5.54
N ILE A 307 -5.47 -4.63 5.29
CA ILE A 307 -5.57 -3.23 5.67
C ILE A 307 -6.68 -3.06 6.70
N GLY A 308 -6.53 -2.09 7.60
CA GLY A 308 -7.50 -1.80 8.65
C GLY A 308 -7.47 -0.36 9.12
N ALA A 309 -8.49 0.03 9.89
CA ALA A 309 -8.57 1.34 10.51
C ALA A 309 -9.28 1.30 11.85
N VAL A 310 -8.81 2.09 12.83
CA VAL A 310 -9.41 2.18 14.17
C VAL A 310 -9.22 3.56 14.79
N ARG A 311 -10.05 3.92 15.77
CA ARG A 311 -9.84 5.09 16.63
C ARG A 311 -8.50 4.97 17.33
N TRP A 312 -7.80 6.09 17.46
CA TRP A 312 -6.48 6.09 18.07
C TRP A 312 -6.20 7.41 18.79
N PRO A 313 -5.52 7.39 19.95
CA PRO A 313 -5.18 8.60 20.68
C PRO A 313 -4.43 9.60 19.80
N SER A 314 -4.91 10.84 19.78
CA SER A 314 -4.37 11.90 18.93
C SER A 314 -2.88 12.12 19.17
N GLY A 315 -2.11 12.04 18.08
CA GLY A 315 -0.67 12.29 18.08
C GLY A 315 0.18 11.21 18.76
N GLU A 316 -0.41 10.09 19.19
CA GLU A 316 0.34 8.96 19.74
C GLU A 316 0.88 8.07 18.62
N ARG A 317 2.17 7.72 18.68
CA ARG A 317 2.77 6.82 17.70
C ARG A 317 2.50 5.38 18.09
N VAL A 318 2.28 4.54 17.09
CA VAL A 318 2.31 3.09 17.32
C VAL A 318 3.75 2.67 17.56
N LYS A 319 3.98 1.99 18.67
CA LYS A 319 5.27 1.45 19.08
C LYS A 319 5.41 -0.02 18.69
N ASP A 320 4.33 -0.78 18.82
CA ASP A 320 4.33 -2.22 18.53
C ASP A 320 2.96 -2.70 18.04
N VAL A 321 2.98 -3.70 17.17
CA VAL A 321 1.79 -4.42 16.70
C VAL A 321 2.11 -5.91 16.71
N ARG A 322 1.24 -6.69 17.36
CA ARG A 322 1.45 -8.13 17.52
C ARG A 322 0.15 -8.92 17.35
N ILE A 323 0.27 -10.13 16.81
CA ILE A 323 -0.83 -11.11 16.80
C ILE A 323 -0.85 -11.82 18.16
N VAL A 324 -2.00 -11.80 18.83
CA VAL A 324 -2.27 -12.51 20.09
C VAL A 324 -3.56 -13.31 19.92
N ASP A 325 -3.44 -14.63 19.77
CA ASP A 325 -4.54 -15.55 19.48
C ASP A 325 -5.33 -15.16 18.21
N HIS A 326 -6.56 -14.67 18.40
CA HIS A 326 -7.49 -14.21 17.38
C HIS A 326 -7.60 -12.67 17.38
N ALA A 327 -6.51 -11.98 17.74
CA ALA A 327 -6.50 -10.54 17.85
C ALA A 327 -5.19 -9.90 17.36
N ILE A 328 -5.29 -8.66 16.90
CA ILE A 328 -4.16 -7.74 16.75
C ILE A 328 -4.15 -6.82 17.98
N GLU A 329 -3.04 -6.79 18.70
CA GLU A 329 -2.80 -5.79 19.74
C GLU A 329 -1.92 -4.68 19.18
N VAL A 330 -2.40 -3.44 19.27
CA VAL A 330 -1.70 -2.22 18.86
C VAL A 330 -1.34 -1.45 20.12
N CYS A 331 -0.05 -1.23 20.34
CA CYS A 331 0.50 -0.56 21.51
C CYS A 331 1.13 0.77 21.08
N GLY A 332 0.76 1.86 21.75
CA GLY A 332 1.32 3.18 21.52
C GLY A 332 2.54 3.48 22.40
N ASP A 333 3.25 4.56 22.06
CA ASP A 333 4.42 5.04 22.80
C ASP A 333 4.07 5.83 24.08
N ARG A 334 2.78 6.14 24.31
CA ARG A 334 2.27 6.87 25.47
C ARG A 334 1.15 6.13 26.22
N GLY A 335 1.04 4.82 26.02
CA GLY A 335 0.14 3.93 26.77
C GLY A 335 -1.18 3.58 26.09
N GLY A 336 -1.45 4.11 24.90
CA GLY A 336 -2.56 3.70 24.06
C GLY A 336 -2.49 2.19 23.77
N LEU A 337 -3.61 1.51 23.92
CA LEU A 337 -3.72 0.07 23.70
C LEU A 337 -5.05 -0.24 23.04
N ARG A 338 -5.02 -0.94 21.91
CA ARG A 338 -6.21 -1.50 21.27
C ARG A 338 -6.01 -2.99 21.03
N ARG A 339 -7.04 -3.79 21.32
CA ARG A 339 -7.10 -5.21 20.98
C ARG A 339 -8.24 -5.42 19.99
N LEU A 340 -7.90 -5.83 18.78
CA LEU A 340 -8.78 -5.84 17.62
C LEU A 340 -9.00 -7.27 17.16
N ALA A 341 -10.24 -7.68 16.92
CA ALA A 341 -10.54 -9.03 16.43
C ALA A 341 -9.87 -9.29 15.07
N PHE A 342 -9.28 -10.47 14.90
CA PHE A 342 -8.47 -10.81 13.74
C PHE A 342 -8.55 -12.31 13.37
N ARG A 343 -8.63 -12.61 12.07
CA ARG A 343 -8.56 -13.97 11.54
C ARG A 343 -7.17 -14.56 11.75
N ARG A 344 -7.06 -15.44 12.75
CA ARG A 344 -5.83 -16.21 13.03
C ARG A 344 -5.38 -16.95 11.75
N HIS A 345 -4.06 -17.03 11.55
CA HIS A 345 -3.43 -17.72 10.42
C HIS A 345 -3.68 -17.12 9.03
N PHE A 346 -4.39 -15.99 8.91
CA PHE A 346 -4.60 -15.38 7.59
C PHE A 346 -3.28 -14.95 6.92
N LEU A 347 -2.28 -14.54 7.70
CA LEU A 347 -0.98 -14.07 7.20
C LEU A 347 0.12 -15.14 7.22
N ASP A 348 -0.22 -16.41 7.46
CA ASP A 348 0.80 -17.47 7.55
C ASP A 348 1.55 -17.73 6.23
#